data_AF-A0A3C0EHB0-F1
#
_entry.id   AF-A0A3C0EHB0-F1
#
_cell.length_a   1.000
_cell.length_b   1.000
_cell.length_c   1.000
_cell.angle_alpha   90.00
_cell.angle_beta   90.00
_cell.angle_gamma   90.00
#
_symmetry.space_group_name_H-M   'P 1'
#
loop_
_entity.id
_entity.type
_entity.pdbx_description
1 polymer ?
#
loop_
_entity_poly.entity_id
_entity_poly.type
_entity_poly.pdbx_seq_one_letter_code
_entity_poly.pdbx_strand_id
1 'polypeptide(L)'
;SDARKYRYFNQLAFYQAVLAQVIGQSVPVHIVAVEKREPFRCGVWQLTPASLSMAQQENQAAIKRLKACQQNDDWPTGYESIRMLNAS
;
A
#
# COMPACT_ATOMS: atom_id res chain seq x y z
N SER A 1 6.96 4.03 12.04
CA SER A 1 8.20 3.65 11.35
C SER A 1 8.16 4.14 9.92
N ASP A 2 9.32 4.37 9.32
CA ASP A 2 9.47 4.92 7.95
C ASP A 2 8.71 4.11 6.89
N ALA A 3 8.53 2.79 7.07
CA ALA A 3 7.80 1.96 6.12
C ALA A 3 6.32 2.33 5.95
N ARG A 4 5.65 2.82 7.02
CA ARG A 4 4.28 3.34 6.91
C ARG A 4 4.25 4.68 6.18
N LYS A 5 5.27 5.52 6.41
CA LYS A 5 5.41 6.85 5.80
C LYS A 5 5.62 6.78 4.28
N TYR A 6 6.35 5.77 3.80
CA TYR A 6 6.65 5.57 2.37
C TYR A 6 5.67 4.63 1.64
N ARG A 7 4.56 4.24 2.26
CA ARG A 7 3.53 3.37 1.65
C ARG A 7 4.06 2.03 1.11
N TYR A 8 5.16 1.50 1.67
CA TYR A 8 5.70 0.20 1.24
C TYR A 8 4.69 -0.93 1.40
N PHE A 9 3.78 -0.83 2.38
CA PHE A 9 2.68 -1.78 2.55
C PHE A 9 1.78 -1.85 1.31
N ASN A 10 1.42 -0.72 0.70
CA ASN A 10 0.60 -0.69 -0.51
C ASN A 10 1.32 -1.35 -1.69
N GLN A 11 2.58 -1.02 -1.92
CA GLN A 11 3.38 -1.63 -2.99
C GLN A 11 3.48 -3.16 -2.82
N LEU A 12 3.82 -3.61 -1.61
CA LEU A 12 4.01 -5.02 -1.32
C LEU A 12 2.72 -5.82 -1.38
N ALA A 13 1.61 -5.26 -0.87
CA ALA A 13 0.28 -5.88 -1.00
C ALA A 13 -0.18 -5.96 -2.46
N PHE A 14 0.16 -4.97 -3.29
CA PHE A 14 -0.12 -5.02 -4.73
C PHE A 14 0.65 -6.16 -5.41
N TYR A 15 1.95 -6.28 -5.17
CA TYR A 15 2.75 -7.38 -5.73
C TYR A 15 2.29 -8.75 -5.25
N GLN A 16 1.98 -8.89 -3.95
CA GLN A 16 1.44 -10.15 -3.43
C GLN A 16 0.12 -10.52 -4.11
N ALA A 17 -0.79 -9.55 -4.30
CA ALA A 17 -2.08 -9.81 -4.94
C ALA A 17 -1.94 -10.21 -6.42
N VAL A 18 -1.06 -9.54 -7.18
CA VAL A 18 -0.78 -9.88 -8.58
C VAL A 18 -0.15 -11.27 -8.68
N LEU A 19 0.84 -11.56 -7.83
CA LEU A 19 1.48 -12.88 -7.80
C LEU A 19 0.47 -13.97 -7.47
N ALA A 20 -0.40 -13.75 -6.47
CA ALA A 20 -1.43 -14.70 -6.07
C ALA A 20 -2.41 -15.02 -7.21
N GLN A 21 -2.71 -14.07 -8.10
CA GLN A 21 -3.54 -14.33 -9.29
C GLN A 21 -2.88 -15.31 -10.27
N VAL A 22 -1.55 -15.31 -10.36
CA VAL A 22 -0.80 -16.18 -11.28
C VAL A 22 -0.57 -17.57 -10.67
N ILE A 23 -0.28 -17.64 -9.37
CA ILE A 23 0.11 -18.91 -8.72
C ILE A 23 -0.99 -19.57 -7.89
N GLY A 24 -2.16 -18.92 -7.75
CA GLY A 24 -3.32 -19.45 -7.04
C GLY A 24 -3.25 -19.41 -5.51
N GLN A 25 -2.24 -18.75 -4.92
CA GLN A 25 -2.08 -18.65 -3.47
C GLN A 25 -1.33 -17.38 -3.04
N SER A 26 -1.65 -16.89 -1.84
CA SER A 26 -0.93 -15.79 -1.19
C SER A 26 0.32 -16.30 -0.48
N VAL A 27 1.46 -15.64 -0.70
CA VAL A 27 2.76 -16.00 -0.11
C VAL A 27 3.19 -15.01 0.99
N PRO A 28 3.99 -15.43 1.98
CA PRO A 28 4.58 -14.51 2.95
C PRO A 28 5.40 -13.40 2.28
N VAL A 29 5.29 -12.18 2.79
CA VAL A 29 6.06 -11.03 2.30
C VAL A 29 7.04 -10.56 3.36
N HIS A 30 8.29 -10.34 2.95
CA HIS A 30 9.37 -9.89 3.83
C HIS A 30 10.00 -8.61 3.29
N ILE A 31 10.35 -7.69 4.19
CA ILE A 31 11.25 -6.58 3.90
C ILE A 31 12.62 -6.94 4.45
N VAL A 32 13.63 -6.87 3.59
CA VAL A 32 15.04 -6.97 3.97
C VAL A 32 15.61 -5.56 3.94
N ALA A 33 16.07 -5.05 5.08
CA ALA A 33 16.74 -3.75 5.14
C ALA A 33 18.21 -3.92 5.51
N VAL A 34 19.07 -3.16 4.84
CA VAL A 34 20.52 -3.17 5.03
C VAL A 34 20.98 -1.75 5.31
N GLU A 35 21.76 -1.56 6.37
CA GLU A 35 22.37 -0.26 6.67
C GLU A 35 23.33 0.16 5.56
N LYS A 36 23.35 1.44 5.20
CA LYS A 36 24.24 1.97 4.14
C LYS A 36 25.67 2.24 4.60
N ARG A 37 25.97 2.05 5.88
CA ARG A 37 27.26 2.35 6.52
C ARG A 37 27.65 1.20 7.44
N GLU A 38 28.95 1.08 7.71
CA GLU A 38 29.46 0.04 8.59
C GLU A 38 28.78 0.08 9.97
N PRO A 39 28.43 -1.09 10.53
CA PRO A 39 28.85 -2.44 10.10
C PRO A 39 27.89 -3.13 9.10
N PHE A 40 27.07 -2.38 8.35
CA PHE A 40 26.13 -2.90 7.33
C PHE A 40 25.12 -3.90 7.90
N ARG A 41 24.52 -3.61 9.07
CA ARG A 41 23.57 -4.55 9.69
C ARG A 41 22.38 -4.79 8.78
N CYS A 42 21.93 -6.04 8.80
CA CYS A 42 20.75 -6.50 8.08
C CYS A 42 19.63 -6.82 9.07
N GLY A 43 18.39 -6.53 8.67
CA GLY A 43 17.20 -7.00 9.36
C GLY A 43 16.16 -7.52 8.37
N VAL A 44 15.36 -8.49 8.82
CA VAL A 44 14.26 -9.06 8.05
C VAL A 44 12.97 -8.91 8.84
N TRP A 45 11.95 -8.34 8.21
CA TRP A 45 10.62 -8.19 8.80
C TRP A 45 9.60 -8.86 7.91
N GLN A 46 8.91 -9.86 8.45
CA GLN A 46 7.72 -10.42 7.80
C GLN A 46 6.53 -9.49 8.03
N LEU A 47 5.79 -9.16 6.96
CA LEU A 47 4.56 -8.41 7.07
C LEU A 47 3.43 -9.33 7.55
N THR A 48 2.61 -8.83 8.47
CA THR A 48 1.46 -9.60 8.95
C THR A 48 0.37 -9.69 7.87
N PRO A 49 -0.38 -10.80 7.80
CA PRO A 49 -1.51 -10.92 6.88
C PRO A 49 -2.53 -9.77 7.01
N ALA A 50 -2.79 -9.31 8.24
CA ALA A 50 -3.67 -8.18 8.49
C ALA A 50 -3.17 -6.87 7.84
N SER A 51 -1.87 -6.57 7.96
CA SER A 51 -1.30 -5.36 7.35
C SER A 51 -1.35 -5.41 5.82
N LEU A 52 -1.10 -6.57 5.23
CA LEU A 52 -1.19 -6.79 3.79
C LEU A 52 -2.64 -6.67 3.30
N SER A 53 -3.59 -7.25 4.03
CA SER A 53 -5.02 -7.18 3.71
C SER A 53 -5.55 -5.74 3.73
N MET A 54 -5.23 -4.97 4.77
CA MET A 54 -5.59 -3.55 4.86
C MET A 54 -5.02 -2.75 3.66
N ALA A 55 -3.74 -2.93 3.37
CA ALA A 55 -3.10 -2.24 2.25
C ALA A 55 -3.65 -2.69 0.87
N GLN A 56 -4.04 -3.95 0.72
CA GLN A 56 -4.72 -4.45 -0.47
C GLN A 56 -6.10 -3.81 -0.65
N GLN A 57 -6.87 -3.65 0.42
CA GLN A 57 -8.17 -2.94 0.37
C GLN A 57 -8.00 -1.49 -0.09
N GLU A 58 -7.00 -0.78 0.44
CA GLU A 58 -6.65 0.57 0.00
C GLU A 58 -6.27 0.63 -1.48
N ASN A 59 -5.45 -0.32 -1.95
CA ASN A 59 -5.08 -0.42 -3.37
C ASN A 59 -6.32 -0.64 -4.25
N GLN A 60 -7.21 -1.55 -3.86
CA GLN A 60 -8.44 -1.84 -4.59
C GLN A 60 -9.36 -0.62 -4.64
N ALA A 61 -9.49 0.12 -3.54
CA ALA A 61 -10.26 1.36 -3.50
C ALA A 61 -9.66 2.43 -4.43
N ALA A 62 -8.32 2.57 -4.43
CA ALA A 62 -7.62 3.49 -5.32
C ALA A 62 -7.80 3.11 -6.80
N ILE A 63 -7.69 1.83 -7.15
CA ILE A 63 -7.90 1.32 -8.52
C ILE A 63 -9.36 1.54 -8.96
N LYS A 64 -10.34 1.28 -8.08
CA LYS A 64 -11.76 1.55 -8.38
C LYS A 64 -12.00 3.03 -8.69
N ARG A 65 -11.42 3.94 -7.89
CA ARG A 65 -11.51 5.38 -8.14
C ARG A 65 -10.87 5.76 -9.47
N LEU A 66 -9.66 5.25 -9.75
CA LEU A 66 -8.96 5.50 -11.02
C LEU A 66 -9.81 5.08 -12.22
N LYS A 67 -10.43 3.89 -12.17
CA LYS A 67 -11.32 3.42 -13.24
C LYS A 67 -12.52 4.37 -13.46
N ALA A 68 -13.15 4.84 -12.39
CA ALA A 68 -14.25 5.78 -12.48
C ALA A 68 -13.81 7.13 -13.09
N CYS A 69 -12.65 7.64 -12.68
CA CYS A 69 -12.08 8.87 -13.26
C CYS A 69 -11.85 8.74 -14.76
N GLN A 70 -11.25 7.63 -15.19
CA GLN A 70 -11.00 7.36 -16.61
C GLN A 70 -12.30 7.20 -17.42
N GLN A 71 -13.34 6.61 -16.83
CA GLN A 71 -14.62 6.39 -17.52
C GLN A 71 -15.42 7.68 -17.71
N ASN A 72 -15.34 8.60 -16.75
CA ASN A 72 -16.16 9.82 -16.73
C ASN A 72 -15.39 11.07 -17.19
N ASP A 73 -14.09 10.94 -17.44
CA ASP A 73 -13.14 12.05 -17.66
C ASP A 73 -13.22 13.14 -16.55
N ASP A 74 -13.41 12.67 -15.31
CA ASP A 74 -13.54 13.51 -14.12
C ASP A 74 -12.49 13.12 -13.07
N TRP A 75 -11.75 14.11 -12.57
CA TRP A 75 -10.55 13.92 -11.74
C TRP A 75 -10.68 14.67 -10.42
N PRO A 76 -11.55 14.21 -9.51
CA PRO A 76 -11.79 14.88 -8.24
C PRO A 76 -10.53 14.90 -7.38
N THR A 77 -10.21 16.09 -6.87
CA THR A 77 -9.16 16.37 -5.90
C THR A 77 -9.56 15.95 -4.48
N GLY A 78 -10.87 15.86 -4.22
CA GLY A 78 -11.46 15.71 -2.88
C GLY A 78 -11.65 17.04 -2.14
N TYR A 79 -11.21 18.16 -2.71
CA TYR A 79 -11.30 19.50 -2.10
C TYR A 79 -12.34 20.39 -2.79
N GLU A 80 -13.33 19.77 -3.44
CA GLU A 80 -14.38 20.47 -4.18
C GLU A 80 -15.31 21.27 -3.23
N SER A 81 -15.32 20.95 -1.94
CA SER A 81 -16.16 21.60 -0.93
C SER A 81 -15.39 21.95 0.36
N ILE A 82 -15.90 22.96 1.08
CA ILE A 82 -15.36 23.38 2.38
C ILE A 82 -15.48 22.21 3.37
N ARG A 83 -14.36 21.87 4.02
CA ARG A 83 -14.30 20.80 5.02
C ARG A 83 -14.35 21.39 6.43
N MET A 84 -15.24 20.85 7.27
CA MET A 84 -15.29 21.19 8.68
C MET A 84 -14.16 20.48 9.43
N LEU A 85 -13.34 21.24 10.13
CA LEU A 85 -12.31 20.70 11.02
C LEU A 85 -12.85 20.69 12.45
N ASN A 86 -13.18 19.51 12.96
CA ASN A 86 -13.62 19.33 14.34
C ASN A 86 -12.41 19.01 15.24
N ALA A 87 -12.38 19.59 16.43
CA ALA A 87 -11.42 19.25 17.47
C ALA A 87 -11.90 17.99 18.20
N SER A 88 -11.70 16.82 17.57
CA SER A 88 -11.81 15.52 18.26
C SER A 88 -10.48 15.17 18.92
#